data_AF-A0A538RSQ7-F1
#
_entry.id   AF-A0A538RSQ7-F1
#
_cell.length_a   1.000
_cell.length_b   1.000
_cell.length_c   1.000
_cell.angle_alpha   90.00
_cell.angle_beta   90.00
_cell.angle_gamma   90.00
#
_symmetry.space_group_name_H-M   'P 1'
#
loop_
_entity.id
_entity.type
_entity.pdbx_description
1 polymer ?
#
loop_
_entity_poly.entity_id
_entity_poly.type
_entity_poly.pdbx_seq_one_letter_code
_entity_poly.pdbx_strand_id
1 'polypeptide(L)'
;MPENSIDRTVSRRTVLKAAAATGLALSTQGILEVLAEPTRRLALAAPATLPDIQFDIRAFVPPAQTVDGVVVRFGPVFTRFVTLKLTRRPDLADQQRLVAALASIEGRYPFSPAGVFVFVAYGIPYFNRLPGGMRGEAVQRDLPRLRSARNRLALEEAVASPTDVARRNPGIKKAAYNVPVAIETNDVLVTVRSDLLGQTTDVVDWLFGHSNRLKGASVSSPDFNGLLAITSNRLMFQQMGLPRRVADDQRLPFADRVSDRSPMWMGFADQQASGSGPPEITTFQGNQSAALTSCGPSDYMRNGAIQHLSHVILDLDAFYAVPDEPFTERVQYTFRS
;
A
#
# COMPACT_ATOMS: atom_id res chain seq x y z
N MET A 1 -32.65 -16.31 -15.39
CA MET A 1 -31.38 -15.97 -16.07
C MET A 1 -30.25 -16.42 -15.17
N PRO A 2 -29.32 -17.27 -15.61
CA PRO A 2 -28.37 -17.89 -14.69
C PRO A 2 -27.23 -16.92 -14.36
N GLU A 3 -26.89 -16.88 -13.07
CA GLU A 3 -25.74 -16.18 -12.50
C GLU A 3 -24.44 -16.65 -13.16
N ASN A 4 -23.82 -15.79 -13.96
CA ASN A 4 -22.43 -15.99 -14.38
C ASN A 4 -21.50 -15.61 -13.22
N SER A 5 -21.35 -16.53 -12.28
CA SER A 5 -20.20 -16.56 -11.38
C SER A 5 -18.95 -16.86 -12.22
N ILE A 6 -18.12 -15.86 -12.47
CA ILE A 6 -16.75 -16.10 -12.93
C ILE A 6 -15.96 -16.57 -11.71
N ASP A 7 -16.12 -17.84 -11.35
CA ASP A 7 -15.26 -18.51 -10.40
C ASP A 7 -14.23 -19.36 -11.16
N ARG A 8 -13.06 -18.77 -11.35
CA ARG A 8 -11.81 -19.53 -11.45
C ARG A 8 -10.83 -18.98 -10.43
N THR A 9 -11.25 -18.95 -9.16
CA THR A 9 -10.28 -18.99 -8.07
C THR A 9 -9.71 -20.40 -8.02
N VAL A 10 -8.39 -20.52 -7.92
CA VAL A 10 -7.79 -21.80 -7.52
C VAL A 10 -8.35 -22.09 -6.13
N SER A 11 -9.23 -23.10 -6.02
CA SER A 11 -9.90 -23.36 -4.75
C SER A 11 -8.85 -23.61 -3.66
N ARG A 12 -9.10 -23.15 -2.42
CA ARG A 12 -8.22 -23.43 -1.25
C ARG A 12 -7.82 -24.91 -1.17
N ARG A 13 -8.76 -25.79 -1.52
CA ARG A 13 -8.56 -27.24 -1.60
C ARG A 13 -7.55 -27.65 -2.67
N THR A 14 -7.50 -26.95 -3.79
CA THR A 14 -6.52 -27.18 -4.87
C THR A 14 -5.12 -26.75 -4.44
N VAL A 15 -4.97 -25.59 -3.79
CA VAL A 15 -3.68 -25.12 -3.26
C VAL A 15 -3.15 -26.07 -2.19
N LEU A 16 -4.00 -26.43 -1.21
CA LEU A 16 -3.62 -27.36 -0.15
C LEU A 16 -3.34 -28.77 -0.68
N LYS A 17 -4.11 -29.27 -1.65
CA LYS A 17 -3.83 -30.56 -2.30
C LYS A 17 -2.53 -30.52 -3.10
N ALA A 18 -2.24 -29.43 -3.79
CA ALA A 18 -1.00 -29.27 -4.54
C ALA A 18 0.22 -29.23 -3.60
N ALA A 19 0.14 -28.47 -2.50
CA ALA A 19 1.18 -28.43 -1.47
C ALA A 19 1.37 -29.80 -0.79
N ALA A 20 0.28 -30.47 -0.40
CA ALA A 20 0.33 -31.80 0.20
C ALA A 20 0.86 -32.88 -0.75
N ALA A 21 0.46 -32.85 -2.03
CA ALA A 21 0.93 -33.80 -3.04
C ALA A 21 2.42 -33.62 -3.40
N THR A 22 2.96 -32.41 -3.22
CA THR A 22 4.37 -32.09 -3.51
C THR A 22 5.26 -32.11 -2.27
N GLY A 23 4.69 -32.28 -1.07
CA GLY A 23 5.42 -32.24 0.20
C GLY A 23 6.02 -30.87 0.54
N LEU A 24 5.59 -29.80 -0.14
CA LEU A 24 6.10 -28.45 0.06
C LEU A 24 5.38 -27.76 1.23
N ALA A 25 6.15 -27.24 2.19
CA ALA A 25 5.62 -26.33 3.19
C ALA A 25 5.15 -25.04 2.50
N LEU A 26 3.94 -24.57 2.82
CA LEU A 26 3.44 -23.29 2.31
C LEU A 26 4.33 -22.15 2.83
N SER A 27 4.73 -21.25 1.93
CA SER A 27 5.35 -19.99 2.34
C SER A 27 4.36 -19.16 3.18
N THR A 28 4.83 -18.21 3.99
CA THR A 28 3.97 -17.30 4.75
C THR A 28 2.91 -16.61 3.87
N GLN A 29 3.26 -16.31 2.61
CA GLN A 29 2.31 -15.75 1.64
C GLN A 29 1.25 -16.77 1.20
N GLY A 30 1.63 -18.03 0.95
CA GLY A 30 0.69 -19.10 0.64
C GLY A 30 -0.29 -19.37 1.78
N ILE A 31 0.19 -19.31 3.03
CA ILE A 31 -0.66 -19.40 4.23
C ILE A 31 -1.65 -18.22 4.27
N LEU A 32 -1.17 -16.99 4.07
CA LEU A 32 -2.03 -15.80 4.04
C LEU A 32 -3.14 -15.90 2.99
N GLU A 33 -2.84 -16.43 1.81
CA GLU A 33 -3.84 -16.66 0.76
C GLU A 33 -4.90 -17.69 1.16
N VAL A 34 -4.50 -18.75 1.86
CA VAL A 34 -5.43 -19.77 2.37
C VAL A 34 -6.32 -19.21 3.49
N LEU A 35 -5.76 -18.40 4.39
CA LEU A 35 -6.46 -17.84 5.54
C LEU A 35 -7.39 -16.66 5.19
N ALA A 36 -7.11 -15.93 4.10
CA ALA A 36 -7.93 -14.83 3.66
C ALA A 36 -9.28 -15.32 3.10
N GLU A 37 -10.37 -14.74 3.57
CA GLU A 37 -11.72 -15.05 3.10
C GLU A 37 -12.00 -14.43 1.73
N PRO A 38 -12.74 -15.13 0.84
CA PRO A 38 -13.20 -14.53 -0.39
C PRO A 38 -14.04 -13.28 -0.09
N THR A 39 -13.64 -12.14 -0.67
CA THR A 39 -14.36 -10.89 -0.43
C THR A 39 -15.54 -10.79 -1.41
N ARG A 40 -16.75 -10.68 -0.88
CA ARG A 40 -17.94 -10.39 -1.71
C ARG A 40 -17.93 -8.92 -2.08
N ARG A 41 -17.69 -8.62 -3.35
CA ARG A 41 -17.75 -7.25 -3.89
C ARG A 41 -18.95 -7.14 -4.84
N LEU A 42 -19.57 -5.97 -4.87
CA LEU A 42 -20.52 -5.65 -5.93
C LEU A 42 -19.75 -5.68 -7.26
N ALA A 43 -20.33 -6.36 -8.26
CA ALA A 43 -19.78 -6.35 -9.60
C ALA A 43 -19.99 -4.95 -10.18
N LEU A 44 -18.92 -4.15 -10.17
CA LEU A 44 -18.90 -2.85 -10.82
C LEU A 44 -18.39 -3.03 -12.24
N ALA A 45 -19.03 -2.33 -13.19
CA ALA A 45 -18.51 -2.26 -14.54
C ALA A 45 -17.09 -1.68 -14.52
N ALA A 46 -16.21 -2.23 -15.35
CA ALA A 46 -14.91 -1.62 -15.55
C ALA A 46 -15.12 -0.17 -16.04
N PRO A 47 -14.39 0.80 -15.47
CA PRO A 47 -14.58 2.18 -15.88
C PRO A 47 -14.13 2.34 -17.34
N ALA A 48 -14.80 3.20 -18.10
CA ALA A 48 -14.44 3.47 -19.49
C ALA A 48 -13.04 4.12 -19.62
N THR A 49 -12.63 4.86 -18.59
CA THR A 49 -11.31 5.48 -18.45
C THR A 49 -10.86 5.39 -16.99
N LEU A 50 -9.55 5.42 -16.76
CA LEU A 50 -9.01 5.52 -15.40
C LEU A 50 -9.34 6.88 -14.77
N PRO A 51 -9.43 6.96 -13.42
CA PRO A 51 -9.72 8.21 -12.74
C PRO A 51 -8.55 9.19 -12.85
N ASP A 52 -8.89 10.48 -13.01
CA ASP A 52 -7.92 11.58 -13.06
C ASP A 52 -7.11 11.71 -11.77
N ILE A 53 -7.73 11.42 -10.62
CA ILE A 53 -7.05 11.23 -9.34
C ILE A 53 -6.81 9.73 -9.20
N GLN A 54 -5.62 9.27 -9.59
CA GLN A 54 -5.34 7.84 -9.75
C GLN A 54 -5.60 7.01 -8.48
N PHE A 55 -5.33 7.58 -7.29
CA PHE A 55 -5.56 6.91 -6.01
C PHE A 55 -7.02 6.98 -5.53
N ASP A 56 -7.92 7.68 -6.23
CA ASP A 56 -9.35 7.67 -5.92
C ASP A 56 -9.98 6.36 -6.36
N ILE A 57 -9.96 5.38 -5.46
CA ILE A 57 -10.63 4.10 -5.64
C ILE A 57 -12.01 4.05 -4.98
N ARG A 58 -12.55 5.19 -4.50
CA ARG A 58 -13.79 5.25 -3.72
C ARG A 58 -14.96 4.61 -4.44
N ALA A 59 -15.08 4.82 -5.74
CA ALA A 59 -16.18 4.28 -6.54
C ALA A 59 -16.11 2.75 -6.65
N PHE A 60 -14.94 2.15 -6.37
CA PHE A 60 -14.66 0.73 -6.59
C PHE A 60 -14.66 -0.11 -5.30
N VAL A 61 -14.66 0.54 -4.13
CA VAL A 61 -14.64 -0.14 -2.83
C VAL A 61 -16.00 0.04 -2.13
N PRO A 62 -16.46 -0.96 -1.34
CA PRO A 62 -17.73 -0.89 -0.62
C PRO A 62 -17.89 0.38 0.21
N PRO A 63 -19.13 0.80 0.49
CA PRO A 63 -19.38 1.89 1.41
C PRO A 63 -18.78 1.59 2.78
N ALA A 64 -18.62 2.65 3.57
CA ALA A 64 -18.25 2.48 4.97
C ALA A 64 -19.34 1.68 5.71
N GLN A 65 -18.92 0.90 6.70
CA GLN A 65 -19.79 0.10 7.56
C GLN A 65 -19.41 0.31 9.02
N THR A 66 -20.36 0.07 9.92
CA THR A 66 -20.10 0.14 11.36
C THR A 66 -19.71 -1.24 11.89
N VAL A 67 -18.53 -1.32 12.50
CA VAL A 67 -18.02 -2.49 13.22
C VAL A 67 -17.83 -2.09 14.66
N ASP A 68 -18.57 -2.72 15.57
CA ASP A 68 -18.44 -2.53 17.01
C ASP A 68 -18.47 -1.04 17.43
N GLY A 69 -19.36 -0.26 16.81
CA GLY A 69 -19.53 1.18 17.05
C GLY A 69 -18.57 2.09 16.28
N VAL A 70 -17.62 1.55 15.51
CA VAL A 70 -16.63 2.30 14.74
C VAL A 70 -16.97 2.25 13.25
N VAL A 71 -17.00 3.40 12.58
CA VAL A 71 -17.18 3.48 11.13
C VAL A 71 -15.85 3.16 10.44
N VAL A 72 -15.85 2.07 9.68
CA VAL A 72 -14.68 1.57 8.93
C VAL A 72 -14.98 1.47 7.45
N ARG A 73 -13.94 1.59 6.63
CA ARG A 73 -14.05 1.35 5.19
C ARG A 73 -12.82 0.64 4.66
N PHE A 74 -13.01 -0.59 4.19
CA PHE A 74 -11.92 -1.44 3.74
C PHE A 74 -11.66 -1.28 2.24
N GLY A 75 -10.40 -1.04 1.90
CA GLY A 75 -9.90 -1.16 0.53
C GLY A 75 -9.74 -2.61 0.08
N PRO A 76 -8.92 -2.86 -0.95
CA PRO A 76 -8.52 -4.21 -1.34
C PRO A 76 -7.80 -4.96 -0.22
N VAL A 77 -8.02 -6.27 -0.10
CA VAL A 77 -7.46 -7.09 0.98
C VAL A 77 -5.94 -7.04 1.01
N PHE A 78 -5.28 -7.17 -0.14
CA PHE A 78 -3.83 -7.22 -0.23
C PHE A 78 -3.27 -5.96 -0.90
N THR A 79 -2.14 -5.50 -0.39
CA THR A 79 -1.36 -4.42 -1.00
C THR A 79 0.12 -4.77 -0.96
N ARG A 80 0.79 -4.72 -2.11
CA ARG A 80 2.25 -4.80 -2.20
C ARG A 80 2.83 -3.40 -2.35
N PHE A 81 3.85 -3.12 -1.56
CA PHE A 81 4.70 -1.94 -1.68
C PHE A 81 6.09 -2.39 -2.13
N VAL A 82 6.44 -2.05 -3.37
CA VAL A 82 7.76 -2.34 -3.93
C VAL A 82 8.52 -1.03 -4.05
N THR A 83 9.60 -0.91 -3.28
CA THR A 83 10.49 0.25 -3.35
C THR A 83 11.68 -0.06 -4.23
N LEU A 84 12.12 0.96 -4.97
CA LEU A 84 13.13 0.83 -6.01
C LEU A 84 14.14 1.97 -5.89
N LYS A 85 15.40 1.65 -6.19
CA LYS A 85 16.43 2.63 -6.56
C LYS A 85 16.67 2.58 -8.06
N LEU A 86 16.95 3.73 -8.65
CA LEU A 86 17.42 3.81 -10.03
C LEU A 86 18.94 3.64 -10.07
N THR A 87 19.44 2.78 -10.95
CA THR A 87 20.89 2.56 -11.11
C THR A 87 21.54 3.68 -11.93
N ARG A 88 20.75 4.39 -12.73
CA ARG A 88 21.16 5.51 -13.58
C ARG A 88 20.05 6.55 -13.69
N ARG A 89 20.34 7.66 -14.36
CA ARG A 89 19.32 8.64 -14.75
C ARG A 89 18.37 8.00 -15.78
N PRO A 90 17.04 8.07 -15.58
CA PRO A 90 16.09 7.57 -16.57
C PRO A 90 16.06 8.48 -17.79
N ASP A 91 15.85 7.88 -18.96
CA ASP A 91 15.64 8.58 -20.23
C ASP A 91 14.18 8.45 -20.73
N LEU A 92 13.90 9.01 -21.92
CA LEU A 92 12.56 8.95 -22.52
C LEU A 92 12.17 7.51 -22.90
N ALA A 93 13.11 6.66 -23.29
CA ALA A 93 12.83 5.28 -23.61
C ALA A 93 12.43 4.50 -22.33
N ASP A 94 13.07 4.76 -21.20
CA ASP A 94 12.68 4.19 -19.91
C ASP A 94 11.27 4.62 -19.50
N GLN A 95 10.93 5.88 -19.69
CA GLN A 95 9.59 6.39 -19.44
C GLN A 95 8.55 5.66 -20.31
N GLN A 96 8.81 5.55 -21.61
CA GLN A 96 7.92 4.87 -22.56
C GLN A 96 7.74 3.38 -22.20
N ARG A 97 8.81 2.71 -21.75
CA ARG A 97 8.74 1.33 -21.26
C ARG A 97 7.85 1.19 -20.03
N LEU A 98 7.98 2.09 -19.05
CA LEU A 98 7.11 2.09 -17.88
C LEU A 98 5.65 2.33 -18.27
N VAL A 99 5.38 3.29 -19.15
CA VAL A 99 4.02 3.56 -19.66
C VAL A 99 3.44 2.32 -20.35
N ALA A 100 4.20 1.67 -21.24
CA ALA A 100 3.76 0.45 -21.92
C ALA A 100 3.53 -0.72 -20.94
N ALA A 101 4.34 -0.83 -19.89
CA ALA A 101 4.20 -1.84 -18.86
C ALA A 101 2.91 -1.64 -18.06
N LEU A 102 2.64 -0.41 -17.60
CA LEU A 102 1.42 -0.06 -16.88
C LEU A 102 0.18 -0.29 -17.76
N ALA A 103 0.21 0.16 -19.02
CA ALA A 103 -0.88 -0.08 -19.97
C ALA A 103 -1.14 -1.59 -20.22
N SER A 104 -0.10 -2.42 -20.18
CA SER A 104 -0.25 -3.88 -20.34
C SER A 104 -0.93 -4.54 -19.14
N ILE A 105 -0.70 -4.02 -17.93
CA ILE A 105 -1.39 -4.44 -16.71
C ILE A 105 -2.85 -3.99 -16.76
N GLU A 106 -3.10 -2.70 -17.03
CA GLU A 106 -4.44 -2.09 -17.09
C GLU A 106 -5.31 -2.71 -18.20
N GLY A 107 -4.72 -3.08 -19.33
CA GLY A 107 -5.43 -3.77 -20.42
C GLY A 107 -5.82 -5.21 -20.11
N ARG A 108 -5.23 -5.82 -19.07
CA ARG A 108 -5.50 -7.22 -18.68
C ARG A 108 -6.32 -7.33 -17.42
N TYR A 109 -6.02 -6.51 -16.42
CA TYR A 109 -6.73 -6.51 -15.16
C TYR A 109 -7.73 -5.35 -15.12
N PRO A 110 -9.00 -5.60 -14.79
CA PRO A 110 -9.93 -4.50 -14.58
C PRO A 110 -9.45 -3.65 -13.40
N PHE A 111 -9.67 -2.33 -13.49
CA PHE A 111 -9.43 -1.40 -12.38
C PHE A 111 -10.51 -1.60 -11.31
N SER A 112 -10.33 -2.61 -10.46
CA SER A 112 -11.28 -3.03 -9.43
C SER A 112 -10.59 -3.85 -8.33
N PRO A 113 -11.24 -4.08 -7.17
CA PRO A 113 -10.67 -4.92 -6.12
C PRO A 113 -10.42 -6.36 -6.56
N ALA A 114 -11.26 -6.92 -7.43
CA ALA A 114 -11.07 -8.28 -7.97
C ALA A 114 -10.09 -8.32 -9.15
N GLY A 115 -9.70 -7.16 -9.68
CA GLY A 115 -8.56 -6.98 -10.58
C GLY A 115 -7.38 -6.41 -9.82
N VAL A 116 -6.76 -5.37 -10.36
CA VAL A 116 -5.64 -4.68 -9.70
C VAL A 116 -5.78 -3.17 -9.77
N PHE A 117 -5.32 -2.52 -8.72
CA PHE A 117 -4.97 -1.10 -8.73
C PHE A 117 -3.44 -0.99 -8.70
N VAL A 118 -2.85 -0.23 -9.61
CA VAL A 118 -1.40 0.02 -9.64
C VAL A 118 -1.16 1.52 -9.53
N PHE A 119 -0.30 1.92 -8.61
CA PHE A 119 0.12 3.31 -8.42
C PHE A 119 1.64 3.41 -8.42
N VAL A 120 2.16 4.53 -8.94
CA VAL A 120 3.57 4.84 -8.94
C VAL A 120 3.78 6.17 -8.21
N ALA A 121 4.69 6.20 -7.25
CA ALA A 121 5.13 7.39 -6.56
C ALA A 121 6.65 7.56 -6.68
N TYR A 122 7.11 8.80 -6.61
CA TYR A 122 8.52 9.16 -6.75
C TYR A 122 9.03 9.85 -5.49
N GLY A 123 10.17 9.37 -4.98
CA GLY A 123 10.83 9.96 -3.82
C GLY A 123 11.72 11.15 -4.19
N ILE A 124 12.16 11.91 -3.19
CA ILE A 124 13.15 12.99 -3.36
C ILE A 124 14.42 12.52 -4.12
N PRO A 125 14.96 11.31 -3.88
CA PRO A 125 16.08 10.80 -4.66
C PRO A 125 15.85 10.80 -6.18
N TYR A 126 14.63 10.51 -6.65
CA TYR A 126 14.30 10.56 -8.08
C TYR A 126 14.44 11.98 -8.64
N PHE A 127 13.88 12.97 -7.95
CA PHE A 127 13.95 14.37 -8.38
C PHE A 127 15.39 14.93 -8.32
N ASN A 128 16.22 14.46 -7.37
CA ASN A 128 17.65 14.78 -7.34
C ASN A 128 18.41 14.30 -8.59
N ARG A 129 17.91 13.27 -9.28
CA ARG A 129 18.50 12.77 -10.52
C ARG A 129 18.09 13.53 -11.77
N LEU A 130 17.12 14.45 -11.70
CA LEU A 130 16.76 15.28 -12.85
C LEU A 130 17.84 16.35 -13.15
N PRO A 131 17.87 16.97 -14.34
CA PRO A 131 18.87 18.00 -14.65
C PRO A 131 18.76 19.16 -13.66
N GLY A 132 19.86 19.51 -12.98
CA GLY A 132 19.87 20.49 -11.88
C GLY A 132 19.29 20.00 -10.54
N GLY A 133 18.85 18.75 -10.47
CA GLY A 133 18.28 18.12 -9.26
C GLY A 133 17.09 18.90 -8.72
N MET A 134 16.95 18.96 -7.39
CA MET A 134 15.86 19.69 -6.73
C MET A 134 15.83 21.20 -7.04
N ARG A 135 16.93 21.78 -7.50
CA ARG A 135 17.02 23.20 -7.91
C ARG A 135 16.92 23.40 -9.42
N GLY A 136 16.78 22.32 -10.20
CA GLY A 136 16.69 22.37 -11.65
C GLY A 136 15.38 22.97 -12.12
N GLU A 137 15.39 23.51 -13.34
CA GLU A 137 14.25 24.20 -13.94
C GLU A 137 12.96 23.36 -13.92
N ALA A 138 13.05 22.09 -14.34
CA ALA A 138 11.90 21.18 -14.36
C ALA A 138 11.27 21.01 -12.97
N VAL A 139 12.10 20.79 -11.94
CA VAL A 139 11.60 20.62 -10.56
C VAL A 139 11.02 21.93 -10.03
N GLN A 140 11.71 23.06 -10.25
CA GLN A 140 11.27 24.36 -9.74
C GLN A 140 9.99 24.86 -10.41
N ARG A 141 9.73 24.44 -11.66
CA ARG A 141 8.51 24.73 -12.41
C ARG A 141 7.35 23.82 -12.02
N ASP A 142 7.58 22.51 -11.94
CA ASP A 142 6.49 21.53 -11.91
C ASP A 142 6.19 20.97 -10.50
N LEU A 143 7.13 21.00 -9.54
CA LEU A 143 6.83 20.60 -8.15
C LEU A 143 6.14 21.74 -7.38
N PRO A 144 4.98 21.48 -6.76
CA PRO A 144 4.25 22.49 -5.99
C PRO A 144 5.02 22.99 -4.77
N ARG A 145 4.73 24.22 -4.36
CA ARG A 145 5.26 24.88 -3.15
C ARG A 145 4.20 25.02 -2.09
N LEU A 146 4.57 25.11 -0.83
CA LEU A 146 3.60 25.38 0.23
C LEU A 146 2.94 26.76 0.05
N ARG A 147 1.66 26.90 0.41
CA ARG A 147 0.97 28.21 0.49
C ARG A 147 1.47 29.06 1.63
N SER A 148 1.73 28.44 2.77
CA SER A 148 2.26 29.10 3.95
C SER A 148 3.72 29.54 3.79
N ALA A 149 4.48 28.93 2.87
CA ALA A 149 5.89 29.22 2.66
C ALA A 149 6.30 28.95 1.19
N ARG A 150 6.17 29.96 0.32
CA ARG A 150 6.43 29.82 -1.12
C ARG A 150 7.89 29.51 -1.46
N ASN A 151 8.82 29.77 -0.57
CA ASN A 151 10.22 29.37 -0.73
C ASN A 151 10.44 27.85 -0.52
N ARG A 152 9.46 27.11 0.00
CA ARG A 152 9.54 25.67 0.29
C ARG A 152 8.72 24.87 -0.72
N LEU A 153 9.30 23.76 -1.18
CA LEU A 153 8.55 22.75 -1.94
C LEU A 153 7.57 22.04 -1.00
N ALA A 154 6.47 21.54 -1.55
CA ALA A 154 5.51 20.73 -0.79
C ALA A 154 6.07 19.33 -0.49
N LEU A 155 6.90 18.79 -1.39
CA LEU A 155 7.62 17.54 -1.17
C LEU A 155 8.91 17.82 -0.37
N GLU A 156 8.99 17.29 0.84
CA GLU A 156 10.11 17.46 1.75
C GLU A 156 10.53 16.12 2.38
N GLU A 157 11.78 16.06 2.84
CA GLU A 157 12.35 14.84 3.40
C GLU A 157 11.67 14.49 4.72
N ALA A 158 11.34 13.20 4.89
CA ALA A 158 10.79 12.73 6.13
C ALA A 158 11.81 12.91 7.27
N VAL A 159 11.30 13.19 8.46
CA VAL A 159 12.11 13.33 9.66
C VAL A 159 11.54 12.38 10.71
N ALA A 160 12.39 11.64 11.42
CA ALA A 160 11.97 10.78 12.53
C ALA A 160 11.04 11.45 13.59
N SER A 161 9.97 10.77 13.94
CA SER A 161 9.04 11.20 14.98
C SER A 161 9.76 11.46 16.31
N PRO A 162 9.27 12.37 17.17
CA PRO A 162 9.75 12.51 18.55
C PRO A 162 9.73 11.20 19.36
N THR A 163 8.91 10.23 18.95
CA THR A 163 8.74 8.92 19.60
C THR A 163 9.56 7.79 18.96
N ASP A 164 10.35 8.10 17.93
CA ASP A 164 11.23 7.13 17.28
C ASP A 164 12.49 6.89 18.09
N VAL A 165 13.00 5.66 18.07
CA VAL A 165 14.37 5.38 18.50
C VAL A 165 15.31 5.98 17.46
N ALA A 166 15.97 7.09 17.79
CA ALA A 166 16.82 7.83 16.87
C ALA A 166 17.92 8.58 17.63
N ARG A 167 19.03 8.89 16.95
CA ARG A 167 20.12 9.69 17.55
C ARG A 167 19.65 11.03 18.11
N ARG A 168 18.63 11.64 17.49
CA ARG A 168 18.02 12.90 17.93
C ARG A 168 17.07 12.78 19.12
N ASN A 169 16.71 11.55 19.48
CA ASN A 169 15.83 11.20 20.57
C ASN A 169 16.57 10.27 21.56
N PRO A 170 17.68 10.70 22.18
CA PRO A 170 18.58 9.80 22.93
C PRO A 170 17.94 9.14 24.16
N GLY A 171 16.84 9.70 24.67
CA GLY A 171 16.07 9.13 25.79
C GLY A 171 15.02 8.09 25.39
N ILE A 172 14.74 7.93 24.09
CA ILE A 172 13.69 7.02 23.63
C ILE A 172 14.25 5.61 23.47
N LYS A 173 13.70 4.69 24.26
CA LYS A 173 13.94 3.24 24.17
C LYS A 173 12.60 2.51 24.14
N LYS A 174 12.57 1.34 23.51
CA LYS A 174 11.42 0.43 23.51
C LYS A 174 11.75 -0.80 24.36
N ALA A 175 10.72 -1.45 24.90
CA ALA A 175 10.88 -2.57 25.82
C ALA A 175 11.49 -3.79 25.12
N ALA A 176 10.84 -4.34 24.08
CA ALA A 176 11.36 -5.50 23.37
C ALA A 176 12.26 -5.12 22.18
N TYR A 177 11.86 -4.14 21.36
CA TYR A 177 12.51 -3.88 20.07
C TYR A 177 13.05 -2.45 19.96
N ASN A 178 14.35 -2.27 20.22
CA ASN A 178 15.05 -1.00 20.02
C ASN A 178 15.54 -0.86 18.57
N VAL A 179 14.60 -0.82 17.61
CA VAL A 179 14.91 -0.68 16.19
C VAL A 179 15.07 0.80 15.86
N PRO A 180 16.27 1.28 15.48
CA PRO A 180 16.44 2.65 15.07
C PRO A 180 15.61 2.94 13.81
N VAL A 181 14.92 4.08 13.80
CA VAL A 181 14.22 4.54 12.61
C VAL A 181 15.19 4.70 11.43
N ALA A 182 14.78 4.19 10.28
CA ALA A 182 15.49 4.37 9.02
C ALA A 182 14.65 5.24 8.10
N ILE A 183 15.22 6.37 7.65
CA ILE A 183 14.67 7.14 6.54
C ILE A 183 15.31 6.58 5.27
N GLU A 184 14.56 5.75 4.55
CA GLU A 184 15.06 5.06 3.36
C GLU A 184 15.18 6.01 2.16
N THR A 185 16.22 5.84 1.35
CA THR A 185 16.48 6.65 0.16
C THR A 185 16.00 5.93 -1.10
N ASN A 186 14.69 5.84 -1.32
CA ASN A 186 14.12 5.16 -2.49
C ASN A 186 13.73 6.18 -3.57
N ASP A 187 13.98 5.84 -4.84
CA ASP A 187 13.65 6.68 -5.98
C ASP A 187 12.17 6.51 -6.39
N VAL A 188 11.68 5.27 -6.39
CA VAL A 188 10.33 4.93 -6.85
C VAL A 188 9.65 3.99 -5.87
N LEU A 189 8.35 4.16 -5.69
CA LEU A 189 7.45 3.23 -5.02
C LEU A 189 6.39 2.77 -6.02
N VAL A 190 6.29 1.46 -6.23
CA VAL A 190 5.18 0.82 -6.94
C VAL A 190 4.25 0.19 -5.91
N THR A 191 2.98 0.61 -5.93
CA THR A 191 1.92 0.05 -5.07
C THR A 191 0.99 -0.79 -5.92
N VAL A 192 0.78 -2.06 -5.57
CA VAL A 192 -0.17 -2.97 -6.27
C VAL A 192 -1.20 -3.47 -5.27
N ARG A 193 -2.49 -3.29 -5.55
CA ARG A 193 -3.59 -3.64 -4.63
C ARG A 193 -4.60 -4.54 -5.31
N SER A 194 -5.06 -5.57 -4.59
CA SER A 194 -6.11 -6.51 -5.05
C SER A 194 -6.71 -7.24 -3.85
N ASP A 195 -7.92 -7.76 -3.99
CA ASP A 195 -8.49 -8.75 -3.07
C ASP A 195 -7.82 -10.12 -3.20
N LEU A 196 -7.03 -10.33 -4.26
CA LEU A 196 -6.41 -11.60 -4.60
C LEU A 196 -4.89 -11.48 -4.53
N LEU A 197 -4.27 -12.18 -3.58
CA LEU A 197 -2.83 -12.17 -3.39
C LEU A 197 -2.10 -12.57 -4.68
N GLY A 198 -2.56 -13.65 -5.34
CA GLY A 198 -2.03 -14.11 -6.61
C GLY A 198 -1.97 -13.04 -7.71
N GLN A 199 -2.91 -12.09 -7.75
CA GLN A 199 -2.86 -11.01 -8.75
C GLN A 199 -1.79 -9.96 -8.42
N THR A 200 -1.64 -9.62 -7.14
CA THR A 200 -0.55 -8.71 -6.74
C THR A 200 0.82 -9.34 -6.98
N THR A 201 0.95 -10.65 -6.75
CA THR A 201 2.18 -11.41 -7.03
C THR A 201 2.43 -11.49 -8.54
N ASP A 202 1.45 -11.85 -9.35
CA ASP A 202 1.59 -11.95 -10.82
C ASP A 202 2.04 -10.61 -11.44
N VAL A 203 1.43 -9.50 -11.02
CA VAL A 203 1.83 -8.16 -11.50
C VAL A 203 3.25 -7.80 -11.08
N VAL A 204 3.65 -8.06 -9.84
CA VAL A 204 5.01 -7.75 -9.36
C VAL A 204 6.05 -8.64 -10.05
N ASP A 205 5.79 -9.94 -10.17
CA ASP A 205 6.70 -10.88 -10.81
C ASP A 205 6.87 -10.56 -12.30
N TRP A 206 5.79 -10.21 -12.99
CA TRP A 206 5.85 -9.78 -14.38
C TRP A 206 6.58 -8.43 -14.53
N LEU A 207 6.19 -7.41 -13.77
CA LEU A 207 6.75 -6.06 -13.92
C LEU A 207 8.27 -6.02 -13.68
N PHE A 208 8.79 -6.90 -12.82
CA PHE A 208 10.21 -6.94 -12.48
C PHE A 208 10.97 -8.13 -13.08
N GLY A 209 10.42 -8.76 -14.12
CA GLY A 209 11.14 -9.76 -14.93
C GLY A 209 11.34 -11.12 -14.27
N HIS A 210 10.60 -11.43 -13.20
CA HIS A 210 10.57 -12.74 -12.56
C HIS A 210 9.61 -13.71 -13.25
N SER A 211 8.71 -13.22 -14.09
CA SER A 211 7.86 -14.03 -14.96
C SER A 211 7.97 -13.57 -16.42
N ASN A 212 7.33 -14.28 -17.36
CA ASN A 212 7.00 -13.81 -18.71
C ASN A 212 5.53 -14.12 -19.00
N ARG A 213 4.70 -13.95 -17.96
CA ARG A 213 3.28 -14.26 -17.97
C ARG A 213 2.54 -13.18 -17.21
N LEU A 214 1.39 -12.78 -17.73
CA LEU A 214 0.53 -11.79 -17.09
C LEU A 214 -0.92 -12.21 -17.28
N LYS A 215 -1.64 -12.37 -16.17
CA LYS A 215 -3.02 -12.88 -16.12
C LYS A 215 -3.20 -14.21 -16.89
N GLY A 216 -2.23 -15.11 -16.74
CA GLY A 216 -2.23 -16.43 -17.39
C GLY A 216 -1.95 -16.42 -18.90
N ALA A 217 -1.74 -15.26 -19.53
CA ALA A 217 -1.28 -15.17 -20.91
C ALA A 217 0.25 -15.12 -20.98
N SER A 218 0.84 -15.61 -22.08
CA SER A 218 2.28 -15.42 -22.36
C SER A 218 2.52 -13.97 -22.77
N VAL A 219 3.20 -13.21 -21.94
CA VAL A 219 3.45 -11.77 -22.13
C VAL A 219 4.85 -11.50 -21.64
N SER A 220 5.74 -11.11 -22.55
CA SER A 220 7.11 -10.75 -22.17
C SER A 220 7.09 -9.63 -21.13
N SER A 221 7.90 -9.80 -20.10
CA SER A 221 8.11 -8.77 -19.09
C SER A 221 8.88 -7.59 -19.68
N PRO A 222 8.64 -6.37 -19.19
CA PRO A 222 9.37 -5.21 -19.64
C PRO A 222 10.86 -5.33 -19.26
N ASP A 223 11.74 -5.08 -20.21
CA ASP A 223 13.18 -4.98 -19.95
C ASP A 223 13.55 -3.52 -19.66
N PHE A 224 13.82 -3.23 -18.39
CA PHE A 224 14.27 -1.91 -17.96
C PHE A 224 15.78 -1.68 -18.13
N ASN A 225 16.50 -2.57 -18.82
CA ASN A 225 17.94 -2.46 -19.11
C ASN A 225 18.77 -2.14 -17.86
N GLY A 226 18.50 -2.87 -16.77
CA GLY A 226 19.16 -2.68 -15.48
C GLY A 226 18.85 -1.38 -14.75
N LEU A 227 17.86 -0.58 -15.18
CA LEU A 227 17.51 0.70 -14.54
C LEU A 227 16.99 0.53 -13.09
N LEU A 228 16.19 -0.50 -12.83
CA LEU A 228 15.48 -0.67 -11.57
C LEU A 228 16.23 -1.66 -10.66
N ALA A 229 16.54 -1.24 -9.44
CA ALA A 229 17.03 -2.10 -8.36
C ALA A 229 16.01 -2.14 -7.23
N ILE A 230 15.41 -3.31 -6.98
CA ILE A 230 14.46 -3.48 -5.87
C ILE A 230 15.20 -3.36 -4.54
N THR A 231 14.69 -2.47 -3.67
CA THR A 231 15.22 -2.28 -2.31
C THR A 231 14.34 -2.98 -1.27
N SER A 232 13.02 -3.01 -1.48
CA SER A 232 12.10 -3.76 -0.61
C SER A 232 10.84 -4.19 -1.38
N ASN A 233 10.26 -5.32 -0.98
CA ASN A 233 8.93 -5.78 -1.41
C ASN A 233 8.16 -6.21 -0.16
N ARG A 234 7.16 -5.42 0.24
CA ARG A 234 6.39 -5.65 1.47
C ARG A 234 4.93 -5.92 1.14
N LEU A 235 4.38 -6.93 1.82
CA LEU A 235 2.97 -7.29 1.73
C LEU A 235 2.23 -6.75 2.95
N MET A 236 1.17 -6.00 2.69
CA MET A 236 0.15 -5.62 3.66
C MET A 236 -1.11 -6.44 3.37
N PHE A 237 -1.83 -6.81 4.42
CA PHE A 237 -3.19 -7.31 4.31
C PHE A 237 -4.14 -6.54 5.24
N GLN A 238 -5.41 -6.44 4.86
CA GLN A 238 -6.47 -5.84 5.66
C GLN A 238 -7.79 -6.58 5.43
N GLN A 239 -8.23 -7.35 6.42
CA GLN A 239 -9.51 -8.06 6.39
C GLN A 239 -9.94 -8.42 7.82
N MET A 240 -11.23 -8.31 8.09
CA MET A 240 -11.83 -8.72 9.36
C MET A 240 -11.41 -10.15 9.75
N GLY A 241 -10.87 -10.30 10.96
CA GLY A 241 -10.45 -11.57 11.52
C GLY A 241 -9.18 -12.19 10.93
N LEU A 242 -8.64 -11.64 9.83
CA LEU A 242 -7.42 -12.19 9.22
C LEU A 242 -6.21 -12.11 10.15
N PRO A 243 -5.96 -11.01 10.90
CA PRO A 243 -4.87 -10.99 11.90
C PRO A 243 -4.98 -12.12 12.94
N ARG A 244 -6.18 -12.37 13.49
CA ARG A 244 -6.42 -13.47 14.45
C ARG A 244 -6.13 -14.83 13.82
N ARG A 245 -6.65 -15.09 12.61
CA ARG A 245 -6.40 -16.35 11.89
C ARG A 245 -4.92 -16.60 11.65
N VAL A 246 -4.16 -15.57 11.27
CA VAL A 246 -2.71 -15.68 11.08
C VAL A 246 -2.01 -15.94 12.41
N ALA A 247 -2.42 -15.26 13.48
CA ALA A 247 -1.85 -15.46 14.80
C ALA A 247 -2.09 -16.89 15.33
N ASP A 248 -3.30 -17.44 15.13
CA ASP A 248 -3.64 -18.83 15.47
C ASP A 248 -2.80 -19.84 14.69
N ASP A 249 -2.75 -19.70 13.36
CA ASP A 249 -2.00 -20.59 12.48
C ASP A 249 -0.51 -20.62 12.83
N GLN A 250 0.06 -19.45 13.13
CA GLN A 250 1.47 -19.29 13.52
C GLN A 250 1.72 -19.53 15.02
N ARG A 251 0.69 -19.85 15.81
CA ARG A 251 0.75 -20.09 17.26
C ARG A 251 1.44 -18.95 18.02
N LEU A 252 1.10 -17.71 17.67
CA LEU A 252 1.70 -16.53 18.32
C LEU A 252 1.25 -16.43 19.79
N PRO A 253 2.12 -16.02 20.73
CA PRO A 253 1.80 -16.00 22.17
C PRO A 253 0.63 -15.09 22.57
N PHE A 254 0.28 -14.14 21.71
CA PHE A 254 -0.82 -13.19 21.90
C PHE A 254 -2.04 -13.51 21.05
N ALA A 255 -2.06 -14.66 20.35
CA ALA A 255 -3.10 -14.96 19.39
C ALA A 255 -4.49 -14.79 20.02
N ASP A 256 -4.71 -15.38 21.19
CA ASP A 256 -5.99 -15.41 21.92
C ASP A 256 -6.49 -14.03 22.36
N ARG A 257 -5.57 -13.07 22.42
CA ARG A 257 -5.84 -11.67 22.79
C ARG A 257 -6.18 -10.80 21.57
N VAL A 258 -5.94 -11.27 20.35
CA VAL A 258 -6.40 -10.61 19.12
C VAL A 258 -7.88 -10.93 18.90
N SER A 259 -8.71 -9.91 18.76
CA SER A 259 -10.13 -10.12 18.42
C SER A 259 -10.28 -10.86 17.08
N ASP A 260 -11.14 -11.87 17.08
CA ASP A 260 -11.54 -12.67 15.89
C ASP A 260 -12.31 -11.87 14.84
N ARG A 261 -12.74 -10.67 15.18
CA ARG A 261 -13.41 -9.73 14.29
C ARG A 261 -12.50 -8.57 13.90
N SER A 262 -11.39 -8.32 14.57
CA SER A 262 -10.58 -7.14 14.26
C SER A 262 -9.93 -7.22 12.87
N PRO A 263 -9.91 -6.11 12.11
CA PRO A 263 -9.15 -6.01 10.88
C PRO A 263 -7.65 -5.68 11.11
N MET A 264 -7.24 -5.45 12.36
CA MET A 264 -5.89 -4.98 12.75
C MET A 264 -5.27 -5.90 13.81
N TRP A 265 -3.94 -5.90 13.91
CA TRP A 265 -3.19 -6.74 14.86
C TRP A 265 -3.42 -6.40 16.34
N MET A 266 -3.72 -5.13 16.64
CA MET A 266 -3.97 -4.65 18.01
C MET A 266 -5.43 -4.87 18.47
N GLY A 267 -6.23 -5.61 17.69
CA GLY A 267 -7.54 -6.07 18.16
C GLY A 267 -8.66 -5.02 18.12
N PHE A 268 -8.45 -3.86 17.49
CA PHE A 268 -9.48 -2.82 17.32
C PHE A 268 -9.70 -2.44 15.85
N ALA A 269 -10.87 -1.88 15.57
CA ALA A 269 -11.16 -1.20 14.31
C ALA A 269 -10.63 0.23 14.40
N ASP A 270 -9.83 0.65 13.42
CA ASP A 270 -9.30 2.02 13.35
C ASP A 270 -10.36 2.98 12.78
N GLN A 271 -10.35 4.25 13.20
CA GLN A 271 -11.27 5.31 12.76
C GLN A 271 -10.95 5.81 11.34
N GLN A 272 -10.69 4.88 10.42
CA GLN A 272 -10.28 5.17 9.05
C GLN A 272 -11.25 6.13 8.36
N ALA A 273 -12.56 6.01 8.63
CA ALA A 273 -13.56 6.92 8.06
C ALA A 273 -13.47 8.34 8.61
N SER A 274 -13.23 8.52 9.92
CA SER A 274 -13.10 9.84 10.55
C SER A 274 -11.84 10.59 10.11
N GLY A 275 -10.76 9.87 9.82
CA GLY A 275 -9.52 10.44 9.29
C GLY A 275 -9.48 10.58 7.77
N SER A 276 -10.52 10.15 7.05
CA SER A 276 -10.58 10.22 5.59
C SER A 276 -11.37 11.44 5.13
N GLY A 277 -10.89 12.09 4.07
CA GLY A 277 -11.60 13.14 3.36
C GLY A 277 -11.96 12.75 1.92
N PRO A 278 -12.66 13.63 1.18
CA PRO A 278 -12.83 13.44 -0.26
C PRO A 278 -11.46 13.48 -0.94
N PRO A 279 -11.22 12.68 -1.99
CA PRO A 279 -9.90 12.48 -2.60
C PRO A 279 -9.21 13.80 -3.01
N GLU A 280 -10.00 14.78 -3.48
CA GLU A 280 -9.55 16.10 -3.90
C GLU A 280 -8.87 16.88 -2.75
N ILE A 281 -9.24 16.64 -1.48
CA ILE A 281 -8.66 17.37 -0.34
C ILE A 281 -7.17 17.08 -0.14
N THR A 282 -6.71 15.91 -0.61
CA THR A 282 -5.33 15.43 -0.47
C THR A 282 -4.46 15.69 -1.69
N THR A 283 -5.03 16.18 -2.79
CA THR A 283 -4.24 16.50 -3.98
C THR A 283 -3.43 17.78 -3.77
N PHE A 284 -2.44 18.01 -4.63
CA PHE A 284 -1.67 19.25 -4.61
C PHE A 284 -2.56 20.48 -4.87
N GLN A 285 -3.56 20.38 -5.76
CA GLN A 285 -4.54 21.45 -5.99
C GLN A 285 -5.43 21.67 -4.76
N GLY A 286 -5.82 20.59 -4.08
CA GLY A 286 -6.77 20.63 -2.98
C GLY A 286 -8.22 20.86 -3.45
N ASN A 287 -9.07 21.21 -2.51
CA ASN A 287 -10.47 21.58 -2.74
C ASN A 287 -10.84 22.86 -1.96
N GLN A 288 -12.13 23.20 -1.91
CA GLN A 288 -12.61 24.39 -1.22
C GLN A 288 -12.33 24.39 0.30
N SER A 289 -12.24 23.20 0.91
CA SER A 289 -12.00 23.05 2.35
C SER A 289 -10.51 23.05 2.71
N ALA A 290 -9.65 22.51 1.84
CA ALA A 290 -8.21 22.58 2.01
C ALA A 290 -7.49 22.70 0.67
N ALA A 291 -6.68 23.74 0.54
CA ALA A 291 -5.73 23.91 -0.55
C ALA A 291 -4.42 24.38 0.09
N LEU A 292 -3.42 23.49 0.16
CA LEU A 292 -2.19 23.70 0.95
C LEU A 292 -0.98 24.09 0.10
N THR A 293 -1.06 23.95 -1.24
CA THR A 293 0.08 24.21 -2.14
C THR A 293 -0.19 25.32 -3.16
N SER A 294 0.82 25.72 -3.92
CA SER A 294 0.72 26.69 -5.02
C SER A 294 0.00 26.13 -6.25
N CYS A 295 -0.34 24.84 -6.24
CA CYS A 295 -0.80 24.16 -7.44
C CYS A 295 -2.18 24.67 -7.90
N GLY A 296 -2.25 25.08 -9.16
CA GLY A 296 -3.45 25.51 -9.86
C GLY A 296 -4.05 24.43 -10.78
N PRO A 297 -5.19 24.72 -11.42
CA PRO A 297 -5.94 23.75 -12.25
C PRO A 297 -5.24 23.37 -13.57
N SER A 298 -4.25 24.14 -14.02
CA SER A 298 -3.46 23.84 -15.23
C SER A 298 -2.13 23.14 -14.93
N ASP A 299 -1.78 23.01 -13.65
CA ASP A 299 -0.45 22.55 -13.27
C ASP A 299 -0.29 21.05 -13.47
N TYR A 300 0.95 20.65 -13.75
CA TYR A 300 1.32 19.27 -14.05
C TYR A 300 0.95 18.31 -12.90
N MET A 301 1.20 18.72 -11.65
CA MET A 301 0.99 17.89 -10.47
C MET A 301 -0.40 18.00 -9.84
N ARG A 302 -1.36 18.75 -10.42
CA ARG A 302 -2.61 19.16 -9.73
C ARG A 302 -3.39 18.04 -9.02
N ASN A 303 -3.50 16.86 -9.65
CA ASN A 303 -4.23 15.70 -9.14
C ASN A 303 -3.32 14.68 -8.43
N GLY A 304 -2.01 14.94 -8.39
CA GLY A 304 -1.07 14.16 -7.58
C GLY A 304 -1.22 14.49 -6.09
N ALA A 305 -0.66 13.64 -5.24
CA ALA A 305 -0.63 13.81 -3.79
C ALA A 305 0.73 13.39 -3.22
N ILE A 306 0.96 13.70 -1.95
CA ILE A 306 2.11 13.20 -1.21
C ILE A 306 1.71 11.88 -0.55
N GLN A 307 2.45 10.81 -0.84
CA GLN A 307 2.33 9.53 -0.15
C GLN A 307 3.46 9.39 0.88
N HIS A 308 3.09 9.13 2.13
CA HIS A 308 4.02 8.74 3.18
C HIS A 308 3.91 7.23 3.43
N LEU A 309 5.00 6.48 3.17
CA LEU A 309 5.09 5.05 3.46
C LEU A 309 5.97 4.85 4.69
N SER A 310 5.36 4.41 5.79
CA SER A 310 6.05 4.08 7.04
C SER A 310 5.83 2.62 7.42
N HIS A 311 6.88 1.96 7.89
CA HIS A 311 6.74 0.66 8.54
C HIS A 311 6.86 0.82 10.04
N VAL A 312 5.75 0.55 10.72
CA VAL A 312 5.66 0.63 12.18
C VAL A 312 5.69 -0.79 12.72
N ILE A 313 6.64 -1.04 13.63
CA ILE A 313 6.76 -2.32 14.32
C ILE A 313 5.91 -2.25 15.58
N LEU A 314 4.97 -3.19 15.71
CA LEU A 314 4.10 -3.30 16.87
C LEU A 314 4.68 -4.37 17.82
N ASP A 315 4.99 -3.96 19.05
CA ASP A 315 5.33 -4.88 20.13
C ASP A 315 4.04 -5.46 20.73
N LEU A 316 3.49 -6.47 20.05
CA LEU A 316 2.19 -7.06 20.40
C LEU A 316 2.25 -7.82 21.73
N ASP A 317 3.39 -8.42 22.06
CA ASP A 317 3.58 -9.04 23.37
C ASP A 317 3.46 -8.00 24.49
N ALA A 318 4.14 -6.86 24.35
CA ALA A 318 4.03 -5.75 25.31
C ALA A 318 2.61 -5.16 25.33
N PHE A 319 1.99 -4.97 24.16
CA PHE A 319 0.64 -4.41 24.04
C PHE A 319 -0.40 -5.27 24.77
N TYR A 320 -0.24 -6.58 24.76
CA TYR A 320 -1.16 -7.51 25.41
C TYR A 320 -0.69 -7.98 26.79
N ALA A 321 0.44 -7.48 27.31
CA ALA A 321 1.12 -8.03 28.48
C ALA A 321 0.33 -7.95 29.79
N VAL A 322 -0.56 -6.96 29.93
CA VAL A 322 -1.32 -6.73 31.17
C VAL A 322 -2.56 -7.63 31.17
N PRO A 323 -2.65 -8.64 32.07
CA PRO A 323 -3.83 -9.49 32.17
C PRO A 323 -5.03 -8.66 32.62
N ASP A 324 -6.23 -9.01 32.12
CA ASP A 324 -7.51 -8.40 32.47
C ASP A 324 -7.62 -6.88 32.26
N GLU A 325 -6.66 -6.26 31.55
CA GLU A 325 -6.72 -4.85 31.20
C GLU A 325 -7.94 -4.55 30.33
N PRO A 326 -8.82 -3.62 30.75
CA PRO A 326 -9.98 -3.24 29.96
C PRO A 326 -9.56 -2.79 28.56
N PHE A 327 -10.28 -3.26 27.53
CA PHE A 327 -10.03 -2.89 26.14
C PHE A 327 -9.89 -1.37 25.95
N THR A 328 -10.74 -0.60 26.61
CA THR A 328 -10.72 0.87 26.53
C THR A 328 -9.42 1.47 27.06
N GLU A 329 -8.86 0.93 28.15
CA GLU A 329 -7.61 1.42 28.72
C GLU A 329 -6.44 1.09 27.80
N ARG A 330 -6.38 -0.16 27.32
CA ARG A 330 -5.36 -0.62 26.37
C ARG A 330 -5.29 0.23 25.10
N VAL A 331 -6.45 0.56 24.52
CA VAL A 331 -6.55 1.40 23.32
C VAL A 331 -6.17 2.85 23.63
N GLN A 332 -6.61 3.41 24.77
CA GLN A 332 -6.28 4.79 25.13
C GLN A 332 -4.77 5.04 25.23
N TYR A 333 -3.99 4.11 25.77
CA TYR A 333 -2.53 4.28 25.85
C TYR A 333 -1.85 4.42 24.49
N THR A 334 -2.44 3.86 23.43
CA THR A 334 -1.91 3.96 22.06
C THR A 334 -2.00 5.39 21.52
N PHE A 335 -2.96 6.19 21.99
CA PHE A 335 -3.25 7.53 21.48
C PHE A 335 -2.96 8.65 22.48
N ARG A 336 -2.41 8.34 23.65
CA ARG A 336 -1.88 9.34 24.57
C ARG A 336 -0.51 9.80 24.05
N SER A 337 -0.50 10.94 23.35
CA SER A 337 0.71 11.70 23.00
C SER A 337 1.06 12.68 24.09
#